data_AF-A0A8D2ZGG3-F1
#
_entry.id   AF-A0A8D2ZGG3-F1
#
_cell.length_a   1.000
_cell.length_b   1.000
_cell.length_c   1.000
_cell.angle_alpha   90.00
_cell.angle_beta   90.00
_cell.angle_gamma   90.00
#
_symmetry.space_group_name_H-M   'P 1'
#
loop_
_entity.id
_entity.type
_entity.pdbx_description
1 polymer ?
#
loop_
_entity_poly.entity_id
_entity_poly.type
_entity_poly.pdbx_seq_one_letter_code
_entity_poly.pdbx_strand_id
1 'polypeptide(L)'
;LLAGWRRTRENLPFKERVADAFADVMVCYTMTSSLYIITFGMGASPFTNIESVKIFCQSMCVAILVNYFYVFSFYGSCLVFAGQLEQNRYHSVFCCKIPSVEYLDRQPTWFKTMMSDGHDLSTHHDSVPYQNHFIQHFLREHYTEWITNTYVKPFVVILYLIYASFSFMGCLQISDGSNVVNLLASNSPSVSYALTQQKYFSNYSPVIGFYIYEPIEYWNSTVQEHLKTLSHGFNKISWMDNFFHYLRVVNVSASTKGDFITILKGSFLRSPEYQHFTEDIIFSKNRETDEYDIIASRMYLVARTTEKKREEVVELLEKLRPLMLINSIKFIAFNPTFVFMDRYSSSVISPILTSGFKLGVLGLMTLWNVGMDSISILCLIYTLNFAMDHCAPHLYTFVLATEHTRTQCIKLALEEHGAAILQNTSCFVIGIMPLVFVPSNLTYTLFKCSLLTAGCTVLHCFVILPVFLTFFPPSKKRHKKKKRAKRKEREREREREREREREEIECIEVRENPDHVTNV
;
A
#
# COMPACT_ATOMS: atom_id res chain seq x y z
N LEU A 1 -21.29 -3.51 -1.83
CA LEU A 1 -22.54 -3.44 -2.63
C LEU A 1 -23.50 -4.59 -2.30
N LEU A 2 -23.12 -5.86 -2.46
CA LEU A 2 -23.99 -7.02 -2.14
C LEU A 2 -24.55 -7.02 -0.71
N ALA A 3 -23.73 -6.70 0.30
CA ALA A 3 -24.23 -6.56 1.68
C ALA A 3 -25.22 -5.39 1.82
N GLY A 4 -25.11 -4.35 1.01
CA GLY A 4 -26.12 -3.28 0.90
C GLY A 4 -27.42 -3.82 0.29
N TRP A 5 -27.32 -4.53 -0.84
CA TRP A 5 -28.46 -5.18 -1.49
C TRP A 5 -29.25 -6.09 -0.54
N ARG A 6 -28.57 -6.97 0.21
CA ARG A 6 -29.22 -7.89 1.15
C ARG A 6 -29.90 -7.19 2.35
N ARG A 7 -29.55 -5.93 2.65
CA ARG A 7 -30.22 -5.13 3.69
C ARG A 7 -31.46 -4.39 3.17
N THR A 8 -31.65 -4.29 1.86
CA THR A 8 -32.83 -3.65 1.27
C THR A 8 -34.08 -4.50 1.55
N ARG A 9 -35.24 -3.85 1.61
CA ARG A 9 -36.51 -4.54 1.82
C ARG A 9 -36.89 -5.33 0.58
N GLU A 10 -37.17 -6.62 0.74
CA GLU A 10 -37.50 -7.53 -0.37
C GLU A 10 -38.83 -7.17 -1.06
N ASN A 11 -39.75 -6.53 -0.34
CA ASN A 11 -41.06 -6.13 -0.85
C ASN A 11 -41.00 -4.96 -1.85
N LEU A 12 -39.86 -4.27 -1.97
CA LEU A 12 -39.70 -3.14 -2.88
C LEU A 12 -39.36 -3.60 -4.30
N PRO A 13 -39.79 -2.88 -5.35
CA PRO A 13 -39.36 -3.15 -6.72
C PRO A 13 -37.84 -3.17 -6.85
N PHE A 14 -37.29 -4.07 -7.69
CA PHE A 14 -35.85 -4.24 -7.84
C PHE A 14 -35.11 -2.92 -8.16
N LYS A 15 -35.74 -2.03 -8.93
CA LYS A 15 -35.17 -0.71 -9.28
C LYS A 15 -34.93 0.16 -8.06
N GLU A 16 -35.88 0.19 -7.12
CA GLU A 16 -35.78 0.96 -5.88
C GLU A 16 -34.74 0.33 -4.95
N ARG A 17 -34.73 -1.01 -4.83
CA ARG A 17 -33.71 -1.73 -4.07
C ARG A 17 -32.30 -1.46 -4.58
N VAL A 18 -32.09 -1.42 -5.91
CA VAL A 18 -30.77 -1.12 -6.48
C VAL A 18 -30.39 0.33 -6.16
N ALA A 19 -31.33 1.28 -6.32
CA ALA A 19 -31.09 2.68 -6.03
C ALA A 19 -30.69 2.90 -4.56
N ASP A 20 -31.40 2.26 -3.62
CA ASP A 20 -31.09 2.33 -2.19
C ASP A 20 -29.71 1.72 -1.86
N ALA A 21 -29.40 0.56 -2.42
CA ALA A 21 -28.11 -0.09 -2.22
C ALA A 21 -26.94 0.75 -2.76
N PHE A 22 -27.12 1.41 -3.90
CA PHE A 22 -26.14 2.33 -4.48
C PHE A 22 -26.00 3.61 -3.65
N ALA A 23 -27.12 4.22 -3.25
CA ALA A 23 -27.11 5.46 -2.47
C ALA A 23 -26.40 5.30 -1.12
N ASP A 24 -26.53 4.14 -0.48
CA ASP A 24 -25.90 3.86 0.80
C ASP A 24 -24.39 3.55 0.67
N VAL A 25 -23.99 2.77 -0.34
CA VAL A 25 -22.62 2.22 -0.41
C VAL A 25 -21.67 3.07 -1.26
N MET A 26 -22.15 3.69 -2.35
CA MET A 26 -21.27 4.30 -3.34
C MET A 26 -20.52 5.51 -2.82
N VAL A 27 -21.11 6.31 -1.93
CA VAL A 27 -20.44 7.49 -1.35
C VAL A 27 -19.17 7.09 -0.60
N CYS A 28 -19.25 6.05 0.24
CA CYS A 28 -18.07 5.52 0.94
C CYS A 28 -17.06 4.94 -0.04
N TYR A 29 -17.51 4.18 -1.04
CA TYR A 29 -16.61 3.56 -2.02
C TYR A 29 -15.87 4.58 -2.90
N THR A 30 -16.53 5.67 -3.34
CA THR A 30 -15.87 6.77 -4.06
C THR A 30 -14.85 7.49 -3.19
N MET A 31 -15.18 7.72 -1.91
CA MET A 31 -14.27 8.36 -0.97
C MET A 31 -12.99 7.54 -0.78
N THR A 32 -13.12 6.22 -0.58
CA THR A 32 -11.95 5.36 -0.36
C THR A 32 -11.16 5.15 -1.64
N SER A 33 -11.82 4.96 -2.80
CA SER A 33 -11.17 4.90 -4.11
C SER A 33 -10.36 6.17 -4.42
N SER A 34 -10.88 7.34 -4.05
CA SER A 34 -10.17 8.62 -4.19
C SER A 34 -8.94 8.68 -3.28
N LEU A 35 -9.04 8.18 -2.04
CA LEU A 35 -7.91 8.11 -1.12
C LEU A 35 -6.79 7.21 -1.65
N TYR A 36 -7.14 6.08 -2.26
CA TYR A 36 -6.19 5.21 -2.95
C TYR A 36 -5.47 5.93 -4.09
N ILE A 37 -6.20 6.64 -4.95
CA ILE A 37 -5.62 7.41 -6.06
C ILE A 37 -4.67 8.49 -5.55
N ILE A 38 -5.05 9.21 -4.49
CA ILE A 38 -4.19 10.23 -3.88
C ILE A 38 -2.93 9.59 -3.29
N THR A 39 -3.09 8.51 -2.53
CA THR A 39 -1.98 7.87 -1.81
C THR A 39 -0.98 7.21 -2.77
N PHE A 40 -1.46 6.43 -3.74
CA PHE A 40 -0.60 5.86 -4.77
C PHE A 40 -0.12 6.92 -5.76
N GLY A 41 -0.89 7.98 -6.03
CA GLY A 41 -0.46 9.12 -6.83
C GLY A 41 0.74 9.85 -6.21
N MET A 42 0.75 10.02 -4.89
CA MET A 42 1.92 10.52 -4.17
C MET A 42 3.13 9.57 -4.28
N GLY A 43 2.91 8.24 -4.24
CA GLY A 43 3.97 7.25 -4.45
C GLY A 43 4.46 7.14 -5.90
N ALA A 44 3.68 7.62 -6.87
CA ALA A 44 4.06 7.75 -8.28
C ALA A 44 4.81 9.05 -8.59
N SER A 45 4.93 9.94 -7.60
CA SER A 45 5.54 11.26 -7.74
C SER A 45 7.04 11.20 -8.07
N PRO A 46 7.60 12.19 -8.77
CA PRO A 46 9.04 12.32 -8.96
C PRO A 46 9.85 12.29 -7.65
N PHE A 47 9.24 12.68 -6.51
CA PHE A 47 9.88 12.65 -5.20
C PHE A 47 10.25 11.24 -4.70
N THR A 48 9.67 10.19 -5.27
CA THR A 48 10.05 8.80 -4.94
C THR A 48 11.28 8.39 -5.73
N ASN A 49 12.42 8.21 -5.06
CA ASN A 49 13.69 7.89 -5.74
C ASN A 49 13.74 6.49 -6.38
N ILE A 50 12.77 5.62 -6.12
CA ILE A 50 12.76 4.23 -6.60
C ILE A 50 11.80 4.10 -7.81
N GLU A 51 12.38 3.87 -9.00
CA GLU A 51 11.61 3.76 -10.25
C GLU A 51 10.61 2.60 -10.26
N SER A 52 10.99 1.44 -9.72
CA SER A 52 10.09 0.28 -9.62
C SER A 52 8.85 0.59 -8.76
N VAL A 53 9.01 1.40 -7.70
CA VAL A 53 7.90 1.85 -6.85
C VAL A 53 7.01 2.83 -7.62
N LYS A 54 7.59 3.75 -8.41
CA LYS A 54 6.83 4.66 -9.26
C LYS A 54 5.94 3.91 -10.25
N ILE A 55 6.51 2.97 -11.01
CA ILE A 55 5.78 2.17 -12.00
C ILE A 55 4.65 1.36 -11.33
N PHE A 56 4.93 0.76 -10.18
CA PHE A 56 3.92 0.04 -9.40
C PHE A 56 2.77 0.98 -8.98
N CYS A 57 3.09 2.12 -8.39
CA CYS A 57 2.11 3.11 -7.94
C CYS A 57 1.27 3.67 -9.12
N GLN A 58 1.89 3.94 -10.27
CA GLN A 58 1.18 4.35 -11.49
C GLN A 58 0.20 3.26 -11.96
N SER A 59 0.66 2.01 -12.01
CA SER A 59 -0.16 0.86 -12.38
C SER A 59 -1.34 0.68 -11.42
N MET A 60 -1.11 0.86 -10.12
CA MET A 60 -2.15 0.82 -9.10
C MET A 60 -3.19 1.93 -9.28
N CYS A 61 -2.78 3.17 -9.56
CA CYS A 61 -3.72 4.27 -9.83
C CYS A 61 -4.64 3.94 -11.02
N VAL A 62 -4.09 3.41 -12.10
CA VAL A 62 -4.88 2.97 -13.27
C VAL A 62 -5.81 1.83 -12.89
N ALA A 63 -5.31 0.80 -12.19
CA ALA A 63 -6.11 -0.34 -11.76
C ALA A 63 -7.27 0.08 -10.85
N ILE A 64 -7.06 1.00 -9.91
CA ILE A 64 -8.09 1.53 -9.01
C ILE A 64 -9.15 2.32 -9.79
N LEU A 65 -8.72 3.15 -10.74
CA LEU A 65 -9.64 3.91 -11.59
C LEU A 65 -10.50 2.99 -12.46
N VAL A 66 -9.89 1.98 -13.08
CA VAL A 66 -10.62 0.95 -13.86
C VAL A 66 -11.58 0.17 -12.96
N ASN A 67 -11.13 -0.25 -11.78
CA ASN A 67 -11.97 -0.97 -10.81
C ASN A 67 -13.18 -0.13 -10.37
N TYR A 68 -12.99 1.18 -10.16
CA TYR A 68 -14.09 2.08 -9.81
C TYR A 68 -15.18 2.08 -10.89
N PHE A 69 -14.81 2.25 -12.16
CA PHE A 69 -15.77 2.20 -13.26
C PHE A 69 -16.36 0.81 -13.47
N TYR A 70 -15.58 -0.25 -13.26
CA TYR A 70 -16.05 -1.63 -13.32
C TYR A 70 -17.16 -1.90 -12.28
N VAL A 71 -16.94 -1.49 -11.02
CA VAL A 71 -17.92 -1.65 -9.95
C VAL A 71 -19.17 -0.80 -10.19
N PHE A 72 -18.99 0.44 -10.65
CA PHE A 72 -20.10 1.35 -10.93
C PHE A 72 -20.97 0.89 -12.11
N SER A 73 -20.36 0.46 -13.21
CA SER A 73 -21.06 0.14 -14.45
C SER A 73 -21.37 -1.35 -14.61
N PHE A 74 -20.36 -2.17 -14.90
CA PHE A 74 -20.52 -3.58 -15.22
C PHE A 74 -21.13 -4.35 -14.04
N TYR A 75 -20.52 -4.26 -12.86
CA TYR A 75 -21.01 -4.95 -11.67
C TYR A 75 -22.37 -4.43 -11.22
N GLY A 76 -22.60 -3.11 -11.33
CA GLY A 76 -23.91 -2.50 -11.12
C GLY A 76 -25.00 -3.07 -12.03
N SER A 77 -24.69 -3.25 -13.31
CA SER A 77 -25.60 -3.85 -14.28
C SER A 77 -25.90 -5.32 -13.97
N CYS A 78 -24.89 -6.08 -13.53
CA CYS A 78 -25.08 -7.45 -13.05
C CYS A 78 -26.00 -7.50 -11.82
N LEU A 79 -25.90 -6.53 -10.90
CA LEU A 79 -26.78 -6.45 -9.74
C LEU A 79 -28.23 -6.16 -10.15
N VAL A 80 -28.44 -5.26 -11.12
CA VAL A 80 -29.78 -5.00 -11.68
C VAL A 80 -30.38 -6.26 -12.29
N PHE A 81 -29.59 -6.99 -13.10
CA PHE A 81 -30.03 -8.24 -13.71
C PHE A 81 -30.36 -9.30 -12.66
N ALA A 82 -29.51 -9.47 -11.65
CA ALA A 82 -29.75 -10.39 -10.54
C ALA A 82 -31.01 -10.01 -9.75
N GLY A 83 -31.24 -8.72 -9.49
CA GLY A 83 -32.46 -8.24 -8.84
C GLY A 83 -33.73 -8.49 -9.66
N GLN A 84 -33.64 -8.43 -10.99
CA GLN A 84 -34.74 -8.78 -11.89
C GLN A 84 -35.03 -10.29 -11.88
N LEU A 85 -34.00 -11.13 -11.78
CA LEU A 85 -34.18 -12.59 -11.61
C LEU A 85 -34.86 -12.90 -10.26
N GLU A 86 -34.38 -12.26 -9.19
CA GLU A 86 -34.92 -12.41 -7.83
C GLU A 86 -36.41 -12.03 -7.77
N GLN A 87 -36.78 -10.85 -8.31
CA GLN A 87 -38.19 -10.41 -8.32
C GLN A 87 -39.11 -11.31 -9.15
N ASN A 88 -38.59 -11.90 -10.23
CA ASN A 88 -39.36 -12.80 -11.10
C ASN A 88 -39.30 -14.28 -10.66
N ARG A 89 -38.67 -14.57 -9.51
CA ARG A 89 -38.46 -15.91 -8.95
C ARG A 89 -37.75 -16.86 -9.92
N TYR A 90 -36.66 -16.40 -10.51
CA TYR A 90 -35.75 -17.23 -11.29
C TYR A 90 -34.56 -17.68 -10.45
N HIS A 91 -34.12 -18.92 -10.65
CA HIS A 91 -32.94 -19.45 -9.98
C HIS A 91 -31.66 -18.76 -10.47
N SER A 92 -30.83 -18.27 -9.55
CA SER A 92 -29.65 -17.44 -9.86
C SER A 92 -28.59 -18.09 -10.76
N VAL A 93 -28.40 -19.41 -10.68
CA VAL A 93 -27.45 -20.15 -11.54
C VAL A 93 -28.09 -20.63 -12.85
N PHE A 94 -29.20 -21.36 -12.78
CA PHE A 94 -29.82 -21.99 -13.95
C PHE A 94 -30.72 -21.07 -14.77
N CYS A 95 -31.02 -19.86 -14.26
CA CYS A 95 -31.93 -18.90 -14.90
C CYS A 95 -33.29 -19.52 -15.30
N CYS A 96 -33.72 -20.56 -14.59
CA CYS A 96 -35.02 -21.21 -14.77
C CYS A 96 -36.00 -20.71 -13.69
N LYS A 97 -37.28 -20.67 -14.04
CA LYS A 97 -38.33 -20.21 -13.11
C LYS A 97 -38.46 -21.21 -11.97
N ILE A 98 -38.41 -20.71 -10.73
CA ILE A 98 -38.56 -21.52 -9.53
C ILE A 98 -39.99 -22.06 -9.49
N PRO A 99 -40.20 -23.39 -9.35
CA PRO A 99 -41.52 -24.00 -9.25
C PRO A 99 -42.29 -23.50 -8.02
N SER A 100 -43.61 -23.69 -8.01
CA SER A 100 -44.43 -23.36 -6.83
C SER A 100 -44.03 -24.17 -5.61
N VAL A 101 -44.26 -23.62 -4.42
CA VAL A 101 -43.90 -24.25 -3.13
C VAL A 101 -44.54 -25.63 -2.98
N GLU A 102 -45.78 -25.80 -3.44
CA GLU A 102 -46.51 -27.07 -3.45
C GLU A 102 -45.85 -28.15 -4.32
N TYR A 103 -45.17 -27.75 -5.41
CA TYR A 103 -44.41 -28.67 -6.25
C TYR A 103 -43.07 -29.03 -5.58
N LEU A 104 -42.40 -28.07 -4.95
CA LEU A 104 -41.13 -28.26 -4.23
C LEU A 104 -41.27 -29.19 -3.03
N ASP A 105 -42.40 -29.15 -2.31
CA ASP A 105 -42.66 -30.02 -1.16
C ASP A 105 -42.86 -31.50 -1.54
N ARG A 106 -43.18 -31.79 -2.80
CA ARG A 106 -43.34 -33.16 -3.32
C ARG A 106 -42.03 -33.76 -3.85
N GLN A 107 -40.96 -32.96 -3.94
CA GLN A 107 -39.68 -33.36 -4.53
C GLN A 107 -38.69 -33.82 -3.45
N PRO A 108 -37.67 -34.62 -3.82
CA PRO A 108 -36.63 -35.04 -2.89
C PRO A 108 -35.86 -33.84 -2.33
N THR A 109 -35.35 -34.00 -1.09
CA THR A 109 -34.70 -32.93 -0.32
C THR A 109 -33.57 -32.24 -1.06
N TRP A 110 -32.77 -32.95 -1.88
CA TRP A 110 -31.70 -32.33 -2.67
C TRP A 110 -32.24 -31.35 -3.73
N PHE A 111 -33.35 -31.68 -4.38
CA PHE A 111 -33.98 -30.81 -5.39
C PHE A 111 -34.67 -29.63 -4.72
N LYS A 112 -35.31 -29.85 -3.57
CA LYS A 112 -35.87 -28.79 -2.74
C LYS A 112 -34.80 -27.81 -2.27
N THR A 113 -33.65 -28.29 -1.77
CA THR A 113 -32.54 -27.42 -1.35
C THR A 113 -31.93 -26.65 -2.54
N MET A 114 -31.85 -27.28 -3.71
CA MET A 114 -31.32 -26.66 -4.92
C MET A 114 -32.24 -25.60 -5.51
N MET A 115 -33.55 -25.83 -5.50
CA MET A 115 -34.56 -24.97 -6.13
C MET A 115 -35.33 -24.09 -5.13
N SER A 116 -34.94 -24.09 -3.85
CA SER A 116 -35.55 -23.24 -2.82
C SER A 116 -35.15 -21.78 -3.03
N ASP A 117 -36.15 -20.91 -2.96
CA ASP A 117 -36.03 -19.45 -3.04
C ASP A 117 -35.66 -18.83 -1.68
N GLY A 118 -35.50 -19.63 -0.62
CA GLY A 118 -35.23 -19.14 0.74
C GLY A 118 -36.40 -18.42 1.43
N HIS A 119 -37.53 -18.20 0.74
CA HIS A 119 -38.78 -17.71 1.31
C HIS A 119 -39.50 -18.79 2.12
N ASP A 120 -39.53 -18.65 3.45
CA ASP A 120 -40.49 -19.36 4.31
C ASP A 120 -41.81 -18.57 4.32
N LEU A 121 -42.90 -19.17 3.81
CA LEU A 121 -44.22 -18.54 3.74
C LEU A 121 -44.93 -18.48 5.12
N SER A 122 -44.29 -18.97 6.19
CA SER A 122 -44.92 -19.23 7.49
C SER A 122 -44.90 -18.03 8.45
N THR A 123 -44.18 -16.96 8.15
CA THR A 123 -44.15 -15.75 9.00
C THR A 123 -44.73 -14.56 8.25
N HIS A 124 -45.97 -14.19 8.57
CA HIS A 124 -46.61 -12.90 8.27
C HIS A 124 -45.91 -11.68 8.93
N HIS A 125 -44.70 -11.85 9.45
CA HIS A 125 -43.90 -10.80 10.07
C HIS A 125 -42.76 -10.39 9.14
N ASP A 126 -42.50 -9.09 9.07
CA ASP A 126 -41.42 -8.40 8.35
C ASP A 126 -39.99 -8.85 8.78
N SER A 127 -39.67 -10.14 8.76
CA SER A 127 -38.36 -10.65 9.10
C SER A 127 -37.46 -10.65 7.86
N VAL A 128 -36.52 -9.71 7.79
CA VAL A 128 -35.53 -9.60 6.71
C VAL A 128 -34.64 -10.87 6.73
N PRO A 129 -34.67 -11.76 5.72
CA PRO A 129 -33.93 -13.04 5.71
C PRO A 129 -32.43 -12.93 5.91
N TYR A 130 -31.81 -11.80 5.55
CA TYR A 130 -30.40 -11.48 5.80
C TYR A 130 -30.02 -11.59 7.29
N GLN A 131 -30.98 -11.40 8.20
CA GLN A 131 -30.76 -11.52 9.62
C GLN A 131 -30.54 -12.97 10.10
N ASN A 132 -30.92 -13.97 9.29
CA ASN A 132 -30.76 -15.39 9.62
C ASN A 132 -29.40 -15.96 9.18
N HIS A 133 -28.57 -15.18 8.48
CA HIS A 133 -27.22 -15.60 8.11
C HIS A 133 -26.36 -15.81 9.37
N PHE A 134 -25.69 -16.95 9.51
CA PHE A 134 -24.94 -17.33 10.72
C PHE A 134 -24.01 -16.22 11.25
N ILE A 135 -23.19 -15.62 10.37
CA ILE A 135 -22.26 -14.54 10.76
C ILE A 135 -23.01 -13.30 11.25
N GLN A 136 -24.12 -12.96 10.60
CA GLN A 136 -24.93 -11.79 10.95
C GLN A 136 -25.63 -12.00 12.30
N HIS A 137 -26.19 -13.18 12.50
CA HIS A 137 -26.83 -13.59 13.74
C HIS A 137 -25.83 -13.60 14.91
N PHE A 138 -24.65 -14.20 14.73
CA PHE A 138 -23.58 -14.19 15.74
C PHE A 138 -23.14 -12.76 16.10
N LEU A 139 -22.92 -11.91 15.09
CA LEU A 139 -22.52 -10.52 15.31
C LEU A 139 -23.58 -9.74 16.09
N ARG A 140 -24.86 -9.87 15.73
CA ARG A 140 -25.96 -9.18 16.37
C ARG A 140 -26.19 -9.65 17.81
N GLU A 141 -26.42 -10.95 17.98
CA GLU A 141 -26.92 -11.53 19.24
C GLU A 141 -25.82 -11.70 20.30
N HIS A 142 -24.57 -11.96 19.90
CA HIS A 142 -23.51 -12.31 20.84
C HIS A 142 -22.40 -11.26 20.88
N TYR A 143 -21.78 -10.99 19.73
CA TYR A 143 -20.57 -10.17 19.68
C TYR A 143 -20.82 -8.71 20.08
N THR A 144 -21.87 -8.13 19.52
CA THR A 144 -22.21 -6.72 19.69
C THR A 144 -22.59 -6.40 21.15
N GLU A 145 -23.28 -7.32 21.82
CA GLU A 145 -23.62 -7.18 23.24
C GLU A 145 -22.38 -7.23 24.13
N TRP A 146 -21.46 -8.15 23.82
CA TRP A 146 -20.21 -8.31 24.55
C TRP A 146 -19.30 -7.08 24.41
N ILE A 147 -19.01 -6.63 23.18
CA ILE A 147 -18.05 -5.53 22.95
C ILE A 147 -18.55 -4.17 23.47
N THR A 148 -19.87 -3.97 23.51
CA THR A 148 -20.46 -2.72 23.98
C THR A 148 -20.66 -2.66 25.50
N ASN A 149 -20.45 -3.78 26.19
CA ASN A 149 -20.56 -3.87 27.65
C ASN A 149 -19.57 -2.94 28.36
N THR A 150 -20.04 -2.21 29.37
CA THR A 150 -19.26 -1.25 30.16
C THR A 150 -18.01 -1.89 30.80
N TYR A 151 -18.08 -3.16 31.20
CA TYR A 151 -16.95 -3.86 31.83
C TYR A 151 -15.84 -4.24 30.84
N VAL A 152 -16.17 -4.40 29.56
CA VAL A 152 -15.19 -4.79 28.52
C VAL A 152 -14.36 -3.60 28.04
N LYS A 153 -14.92 -2.39 28.07
CA LYS A 153 -14.25 -1.15 27.65
C LYS A 153 -12.88 -0.90 28.29
N PRO A 154 -12.69 -0.95 29.63
CA PRO A 154 -11.37 -0.72 30.23
C PRO A 154 -10.35 -1.75 29.77
N PHE A 155 -10.74 -3.02 29.60
CA PHE A 155 -9.85 -4.06 29.07
C PHE A 155 -9.40 -3.75 27.64
N VAL A 156 -10.31 -3.29 26.77
CA VAL A 156 -9.96 -2.89 25.40
C VAL A 156 -9.02 -1.67 25.38
N VAL A 157 -9.23 -0.69 26.27
CA VAL A 157 -8.33 0.46 26.37
C VAL A 157 -6.93 0.03 26.82
N ILE A 158 -6.83 -0.85 27.82
CA ILE A 158 -5.55 -1.43 28.26
C ILE A 158 -4.88 -2.20 27.12
N LEU A 159 -5.62 -3.04 26.40
CA LEU A 159 -5.13 -3.77 25.24
C LEU A 159 -4.58 -2.82 24.16
N TYR A 160 -5.28 -1.71 23.89
CA TYR A 160 -4.81 -0.70 22.95
C TYR A 160 -3.54 0.01 23.41
N LEU A 161 -3.41 0.32 24.70
CA LEU A 161 -2.18 0.92 25.24
C LEU A 161 -0.99 -0.03 25.15
N ILE A 162 -1.20 -1.32 25.42
CA ILE A 162 -0.19 -2.36 25.23
C ILE A 162 0.21 -2.44 23.75
N TYR A 163 -0.79 -2.55 22.87
CA TYR A 163 -0.59 -2.56 21.41
C TYR A 163 0.21 -1.33 20.95
N ALA A 164 -0.18 -0.12 21.35
CA ALA A 164 0.50 1.12 20.98
C ALA A 164 1.94 1.19 21.54
N SER A 165 2.18 0.67 22.74
CA SER A 165 3.52 0.62 23.34
C SER A 165 4.45 -0.34 22.59
N PHE A 166 3.98 -1.55 22.27
CA PHE A 166 4.73 -2.49 21.43
C PHE A 166 4.95 -1.95 20.02
N SER A 167 3.94 -1.29 19.45
CA SER A 167 4.03 -0.62 18.16
C SER A 167 5.16 0.41 18.15
N PHE A 168 5.19 1.28 19.16
CA PHE A 168 6.20 2.32 19.32
C PHE A 168 7.60 1.74 19.56
N MET A 169 7.73 0.77 20.45
CA MET A 169 8.99 0.06 20.70
C MET A 169 9.51 -0.61 19.41
N GLY A 170 8.61 -1.25 18.66
CA GLY A 170 8.95 -1.88 17.39
C GLY A 170 9.41 -0.86 16.35
N CYS A 171 8.87 0.36 16.33
CA CYS A 171 9.35 1.43 15.45
C CYS A 171 10.79 1.86 15.79
N LEU A 172 11.19 1.82 17.06
CA LEU A 172 12.56 2.14 17.48
C LEU A 172 13.58 1.04 17.15
N GLN A 173 13.11 -0.21 16.99
CA GLN A 173 13.94 -1.40 16.74
C GLN A 173 13.92 -1.86 15.29
N ILE A 174 13.51 -0.98 14.38
CA ILE A 174 13.37 -1.35 12.99
C ILE A 174 14.73 -1.68 12.39
N SER A 175 14.83 -2.87 11.80
CA SER A 175 16.04 -3.32 11.11
C SER A 175 15.94 -3.02 9.62
N ASP A 176 17.03 -2.53 9.04
CA ASP A 176 17.13 -2.34 7.60
C ASP A 176 17.10 -3.70 6.89
N GLY A 177 16.05 -3.94 6.09
CA GLY A 177 15.85 -5.17 5.32
C GLY A 177 16.63 -5.23 4.01
N SER A 178 17.57 -4.29 3.80
CA SER A 178 18.28 -3.99 2.55
C SER A 178 19.25 -5.07 2.05
N ASN A 179 19.16 -6.31 2.54
CA ASN A 179 20.04 -7.39 2.12
C ASN A 179 19.76 -7.74 0.66
N VAL A 180 20.74 -7.53 -0.24
CA VAL A 180 20.63 -7.92 -1.66
C VAL A 180 20.33 -9.41 -1.80
N VAL A 181 20.73 -10.22 -0.82
CA VAL A 181 20.39 -11.65 -0.71
C VAL A 181 18.87 -11.87 -0.63
N ASN A 182 18.10 -10.93 -0.09
CA ASN A 182 16.64 -11.02 -0.02
C ASN A 182 15.96 -10.78 -1.37
N LEU A 183 16.66 -10.16 -2.34
CA LEU A 183 16.19 -10.05 -3.73
C LEU A 183 16.35 -11.36 -4.51
N LEU A 184 17.22 -12.26 -4.03
CA LEU A 184 17.49 -13.53 -4.69
C LEU A 184 16.46 -14.59 -4.25
N ALA A 185 16.16 -15.54 -5.15
CA ALA A 185 15.31 -16.68 -4.84
C ALA A 185 15.95 -17.51 -3.71
N SER A 186 15.13 -17.92 -2.72
CA SER A 186 15.58 -18.45 -1.43
C SER A 186 16.42 -19.73 -1.52
N ASN A 187 16.31 -20.48 -2.62
CA ASN A 187 17.06 -21.72 -2.87
C ASN A 187 18.06 -21.61 -4.04
N SER A 188 18.48 -20.41 -4.41
CA SER A 188 19.44 -20.23 -5.52
C SER A 188 20.89 -20.42 -5.07
N PRO A 189 21.78 -20.98 -5.92
CA PRO A 189 23.22 -20.99 -5.66
C PRO A 189 23.79 -19.59 -5.41
N SER A 190 23.16 -18.56 -6.00
CA SER A 190 23.50 -17.15 -5.80
C SER A 190 23.35 -16.70 -4.34
N VAL A 191 22.35 -17.21 -3.60
CA VAL A 191 22.20 -16.94 -2.16
C VAL A 191 23.37 -17.53 -1.38
N SER A 192 23.73 -18.78 -1.65
CA SER A 192 24.86 -19.44 -1.00
C SER A 192 26.18 -18.72 -1.29
N TYR A 193 26.40 -18.33 -2.54
CA TYR A 193 27.56 -17.52 -2.94
C TYR A 193 27.57 -16.17 -2.21
N ALA A 194 26.46 -15.43 -2.18
CA ALA A 194 26.41 -14.12 -1.55
C ALA A 194 26.61 -14.18 -0.03
N LEU A 195 26.03 -15.19 0.65
CA LEU A 195 26.25 -15.42 2.08
C LEU A 195 27.69 -15.81 2.38
N THR A 196 28.30 -16.67 1.56
CA THR A 196 29.71 -17.07 1.70
C THR A 196 30.64 -15.88 1.47
N GLN A 197 30.38 -15.09 0.42
CA GLN A 197 31.11 -13.85 0.12
C GLN A 197 31.02 -12.87 1.28
N GLN A 198 29.83 -12.65 1.84
CA GLN A 198 29.64 -11.76 2.98
C GLN A 198 30.26 -12.31 4.27
N LYS A 199 30.28 -13.62 4.47
CA LYS A 199 30.83 -14.24 5.68
C LYS A 199 32.36 -14.18 5.70
N TYR A 200 33.01 -14.56 4.59
CA TYR A 200 34.45 -14.77 4.52
C TYR A 200 35.23 -13.63 3.83
N PHE A 201 34.63 -12.88 2.90
CA PHE A 201 35.32 -11.90 2.05
C PHE A 201 34.89 -10.45 2.29
N SER A 202 34.46 -10.14 3.51
CA SER A 202 33.90 -8.83 3.87
C SER A 202 34.85 -7.92 4.66
N ASN A 203 36.13 -8.30 4.77
CA ASN A 203 37.13 -7.52 5.49
C ASN A 203 37.61 -6.29 4.70
N TYR A 204 37.12 -6.18 3.46
CA TYR A 204 37.39 -5.08 2.56
C TYR A 204 36.07 -4.57 1.99
N SER A 205 36.03 -3.27 1.71
CA SER A 205 34.95 -2.68 0.94
C SER A 205 34.92 -3.26 -0.49
N PRO A 206 33.79 -3.16 -1.19
CA PRO A 206 33.79 -3.27 -2.65
C PRO A 206 34.86 -2.33 -3.25
N VAL A 207 35.42 -2.71 -4.39
CA VAL A 207 36.43 -1.90 -5.09
C VAL A 207 35.79 -0.60 -5.57
N ILE A 208 36.17 0.53 -4.99
CA ILE A 208 35.60 1.84 -5.31
C ILE A 208 36.43 2.44 -6.43
N GLY A 209 35.81 2.72 -7.58
CA GLY A 209 36.44 3.50 -8.64
C GLY A 209 36.36 4.98 -8.31
N PHE A 210 37.50 5.65 -8.24
CA PHE A 210 37.62 7.10 -8.12
C PHE A 210 37.90 7.64 -9.52
N TYR A 211 36.91 8.34 -10.07
CA TYR A 211 36.94 8.88 -11.43
C TYR A 211 37.21 10.38 -11.38
N ILE A 212 38.40 10.78 -11.79
CA ILE A 212 38.77 12.19 -11.97
C ILE A 212 38.34 12.56 -13.38
N TYR A 213 37.34 13.42 -13.50
CA TYR A 213 36.70 13.77 -14.78
C TYR A 213 37.08 15.16 -15.29
N GLU A 214 37.97 15.86 -14.57
CA GLU A 214 38.54 17.13 -14.99
C GLU A 214 40.02 16.97 -15.37
N PRO A 215 40.50 17.71 -16.39
CA PRO A 215 41.91 17.70 -16.73
C PRO A 215 42.72 18.31 -15.59
N ILE A 216 43.63 17.51 -15.02
CA ILE A 216 44.52 17.93 -13.95
C ILE A 216 45.99 17.74 -14.33
N GLU A 217 46.83 18.63 -13.80
CA GLU A 217 48.27 18.61 -14.06
C GLU A 217 48.97 17.60 -13.15
N TYR A 218 48.96 16.32 -13.53
CA TYR A 218 49.57 15.24 -12.73
C TYR A 218 51.08 15.42 -12.47
N TRP A 219 51.78 16.20 -13.30
CA TRP A 219 53.20 16.55 -13.15
C TRP A 219 53.44 17.59 -12.03
N ASN A 220 52.41 18.27 -11.54
CA ASN A 220 52.53 19.26 -10.47
C ASN A 220 52.58 18.59 -9.08
N SER A 221 53.56 18.97 -8.25
CA SER A 221 53.77 18.39 -6.91
C SER A 221 52.61 18.64 -5.95
N THR A 222 51.92 19.78 -6.06
CA THR A 222 50.74 20.07 -5.21
C THR A 222 49.57 19.13 -5.50
N VAL A 223 49.33 18.85 -6.79
CA VAL A 223 48.28 17.91 -7.23
C VAL A 223 48.61 16.49 -6.75
N GLN A 224 49.88 16.09 -6.85
CA GLN A 224 50.35 14.80 -6.34
C GLN A 224 50.12 14.64 -4.84
N GLU A 225 50.38 15.69 -4.06
CA GLU A 225 50.19 15.63 -2.60
C GLU A 225 48.71 15.57 -2.23
N HIS A 226 47.85 16.36 -2.89
CA HIS A 226 46.40 16.28 -2.69
C HIS A 226 45.83 14.89 -3.00
N LEU A 227 46.30 14.24 -4.08
CA LEU A 227 45.88 12.87 -4.42
C LEU A 227 46.36 11.83 -3.39
N LYS A 228 47.54 12.01 -2.81
CA LYS A 228 48.00 11.16 -1.69
C LYS A 228 47.17 11.36 -0.44
N THR A 229 46.82 12.60 -0.09
CA THR A 229 45.95 12.89 1.06
C THR A 229 44.57 12.28 0.86
N LEU A 230 44.01 12.38 -0.35
CA LEU A 230 42.70 11.81 -0.69
C LEU A 230 42.67 10.28 -0.58
N SER A 231 43.75 9.64 -1.04
CA SER A 231 43.90 8.17 -1.01
C SER A 231 44.46 7.64 0.32
N HIS A 232 44.70 8.50 1.30
CA HIS A 232 45.25 8.10 2.59
C HIS A 232 44.29 7.16 3.34
N GLY A 233 44.81 6.05 3.85
CA GLY A 233 44.03 5.02 4.54
C GLY A 233 43.35 3.99 3.64
N PHE A 234 43.42 4.14 2.31
CA PHE A 234 42.92 3.16 1.35
C PHE A 234 44.04 2.27 0.80
N ASN A 235 43.71 1.01 0.53
CA ASN A 235 44.51 0.19 -0.37
C ASN A 235 44.23 0.63 -1.80
N LYS A 236 45.27 0.96 -2.55
CA LYS A 236 45.15 1.64 -3.85
C LYS A 236 45.73 0.80 -4.98
N ILE A 237 44.99 0.75 -6.08
CA ILE A 237 45.46 0.33 -7.39
C ILE A 237 45.39 1.58 -8.26
N SER A 238 46.53 2.24 -8.41
CA SER A 238 46.66 3.53 -9.07
C SER A 238 47.75 3.47 -10.14
N TRP A 239 47.42 3.86 -11.37
CA TRP A 239 48.38 3.98 -12.46
C TRP A 239 49.48 4.99 -12.11
N MET A 240 49.13 6.04 -11.36
CA MET A 240 50.03 7.15 -11.01
C MET A 240 51.14 6.71 -10.05
N ASP A 241 50.80 5.95 -9.00
CA ASP A 241 51.81 5.44 -8.06
C ASP A 241 52.78 4.47 -8.75
N ASN A 242 52.25 3.61 -9.61
CA ASN A 242 53.05 2.69 -10.42
C ASN A 242 53.93 3.43 -11.43
N PHE A 243 53.42 4.49 -12.03
CA PHE A 243 54.18 5.33 -12.95
C PHE A 243 55.34 6.04 -12.25
N PHE A 244 55.13 6.64 -11.08
CA PHE A 244 56.23 7.27 -10.32
C PHE A 244 57.21 6.23 -9.76
N HIS A 245 56.75 5.03 -9.43
CA HIS A 245 57.66 3.93 -9.09
C HIS A 245 58.52 3.54 -10.28
N TYR A 246 57.92 3.39 -11.47
CA TYR A 246 58.63 3.12 -12.72
C TYR A 246 59.67 4.22 -13.03
N LEU A 247 59.30 5.50 -12.92
CA LEU A 247 60.23 6.62 -13.12
C LEU A 247 61.44 6.57 -12.18
N ARG A 248 61.24 6.16 -10.91
CA ARG A 248 62.34 5.98 -9.94
C ARG A 248 63.24 4.81 -10.30
N VAL A 249 62.67 3.69 -10.76
CA VAL A 249 63.43 2.50 -11.16
C VAL A 249 64.26 2.76 -12.42
N VAL A 250 63.69 3.46 -13.40
CA VAL A 250 64.36 3.85 -14.66
C VAL A 250 65.25 5.08 -14.47
N ASN A 251 65.18 5.73 -13.30
CA ASN A 251 65.95 6.93 -12.92
C ASN A 251 65.76 8.12 -13.88
N VAL A 252 64.52 8.39 -14.28
CA VAL A 252 64.15 9.50 -15.17
C VAL A 252 63.18 10.44 -14.44
N SER A 253 63.43 11.76 -14.51
CA SER A 253 62.51 12.78 -14.00
C SER A 253 61.58 13.27 -15.11
N ALA A 254 60.28 13.28 -14.83
CA ALA A 254 59.25 13.81 -15.72
C ALA A 254 58.61 15.05 -15.08
N SER A 255 59.32 16.18 -15.10
CA SER A 255 58.89 17.44 -14.47
C SER A 255 58.06 18.33 -15.40
N THR A 256 58.17 18.14 -16.71
CA THR A 256 57.39 18.89 -17.70
C THR A 256 56.24 18.06 -18.25
N LYS A 257 55.18 18.73 -18.72
CA LYS A 257 54.02 18.10 -19.37
C LYS A 257 54.44 17.20 -20.54
N GLY A 258 55.29 17.71 -21.43
CA GLY A 258 55.74 17.00 -22.63
C GLY A 258 56.49 15.71 -22.29
N ASP A 259 57.44 15.78 -21.36
CA ASP A 259 58.21 14.62 -20.92
C ASP A 259 57.32 13.59 -20.22
N PHE A 260 56.43 14.06 -19.34
CA PHE A 260 55.49 13.21 -18.61
C PHE A 260 54.61 12.39 -19.56
N ILE A 261 53.96 13.05 -20.51
CA ILE A 261 53.04 12.39 -21.45
C ILE A 261 53.79 11.48 -22.42
N THR A 262 54.99 11.88 -22.86
CA THR A 262 55.81 11.08 -23.77
C THR A 262 56.28 9.79 -23.11
N ILE A 263 56.76 9.86 -21.87
CA ILE A 263 57.21 8.67 -21.12
C ILE A 263 56.02 7.79 -20.74
N LEU A 264 54.91 8.39 -20.31
CA LEU A 264 53.69 7.68 -19.93
C LEU A 264 53.15 6.86 -21.12
N LYS A 265 52.94 7.49 -22.27
CA LYS A 265 52.36 6.84 -23.45
C LYS A 265 53.36 6.02 -24.26
N GLY A 266 54.60 6.49 -24.36
CA GLY A 266 55.64 5.89 -25.20
C GLY A 266 56.35 4.71 -24.55
N SER A 267 56.51 4.72 -23.23
CA SER A 267 57.26 3.71 -22.50
C SER A 267 56.38 2.96 -21.50
N PHE A 268 55.82 3.65 -20.50
CA PHE A 268 55.11 2.99 -19.39
C PHE A 268 53.90 2.17 -19.86
N LEU A 269 52.95 2.77 -20.59
CA LEU A 269 51.74 2.08 -21.06
C LEU A 269 52.01 1.02 -22.14
N ARG A 270 53.19 1.02 -22.77
CA ARG A 270 53.60 -0.02 -23.72
C ARG A 270 54.27 -1.22 -23.05
N SER A 271 54.77 -1.05 -21.84
CA SER A 271 55.34 -2.15 -21.08
C SER A 271 54.25 -3.16 -20.72
N PRO A 272 54.47 -4.48 -20.93
CA PRO A 272 53.44 -5.50 -20.72
C PRO A 272 52.93 -5.55 -19.27
N GLU A 273 53.77 -5.18 -18.30
CA GLU A 273 53.41 -5.12 -16.88
C GLU A 273 52.36 -4.05 -16.57
N TYR A 274 52.37 -2.92 -17.29
CA TYR A 274 51.54 -1.74 -17.01
C TYR A 274 50.47 -1.48 -18.07
N GLN A 275 50.39 -2.31 -19.10
CA GLN A 275 49.46 -2.16 -20.22
C GLN A 275 47.99 -2.08 -19.76
N HIS A 276 47.63 -2.76 -18.67
CA HIS A 276 46.28 -2.74 -18.09
C HIS A 276 45.82 -1.34 -17.64
N PHE A 277 46.74 -0.42 -17.36
CA PHE A 277 46.43 0.98 -17.02
C PHE A 277 46.05 1.83 -18.24
N THR A 278 46.17 1.32 -19.46
CA THR A 278 45.80 2.08 -20.67
C THR A 278 44.32 2.43 -20.67
N GLU A 279 43.47 1.53 -20.16
CA GLU A 279 42.02 1.73 -20.01
C GLU A 279 41.66 2.64 -18.82
N ASP A 280 42.64 3.00 -17.99
CA ASP A 280 42.43 3.84 -16.81
C ASP A 280 42.64 5.34 -17.12
N ILE A 281 43.18 5.69 -18.30
CA ILE A 281 43.57 7.05 -18.67
C ILE A 281 43.00 7.41 -20.04
N ILE A 282 42.23 8.52 -20.10
CA ILE A 282 41.67 9.03 -21.35
C ILE A 282 42.51 10.22 -21.83
N PHE A 283 43.13 10.05 -23.00
CA PHE A 283 43.91 11.09 -23.65
C PHE A 283 43.09 11.83 -24.72
N SER A 284 43.09 13.16 -24.68
CA SER A 284 42.71 14.01 -25.82
C SER A 284 43.95 14.35 -26.63
N LYS A 285 43.80 14.52 -27.94
CA LYS A 285 44.80 15.21 -28.75
C LYS A 285 44.31 16.63 -29.03
N ASN A 286 45.06 17.63 -28.59
CA ASN A 286 44.78 19.01 -28.92
C ASN A 286 45.18 19.27 -30.38
N ARG A 287 44.23 19.68 -31.21
CA ARG A 287 44.44 19.88 -32.66
C ARG A 287 45.30 21.09 -32.98
N GLU A 288 45.41 22.04 -32.05
CA GLU A 288 46.14 23.30 -32.26
C GLU A 288 47.62 23.18 -31.90
N THR A 289 47.94 22.44 -30.83
CA THR A 289 49.30 22.29 -30.31
C THR A 289 49.94 20.93 -30.64
N ASP A 290 49.19 20.01 -31.25
CA ASP A 290 49.55 18.59 -31.48
C ASP A 290 49.89 17.80 -30.20
N GLU A 291 49.70 18.41 -29.02
CA GLU A 291 49.98 17.79 -27.72
C GLU A 291 48.83 16.89 -27.26
N TYR A 292 49.16 15.94 -26.37
CA TYR A 292 48.16 15.11 -25.71
C TYR A 292 47.88 15.61 -24.29
N ASP A 293 46.60 15.72 -23.96
CA ASP A 293 46.10 16.09 -22.64
C ASP A 293 45.38 14.92 -21.98
N ILE A 294 45.49 14.80 -20.66
CA ILE A 294 44.71 13.80 -19.89
C ILE A 294 43.38 14.45 -19.50
N ILE A 295 42.28 14.01 -20.12
CA ILE A 295 40.94 14.57 -19.84
C ILE A 295 40.38 13.96 -18.56
N ALA A 296 40.54 12.65 -18.42
CA ALA A 296 40.00 11.89 -17.32
C ALA A 296 40.94 10.76 -16.97
N SER A 297 40.96 10.39 -15.70
CA SER A 297 41.61 9.17 -15.26
C SER A 297 40.81 8.51 -14.14
N ARG A 298 41.04 7.23 -13.93
CA ARG A 298 40.48 6.50 -12.78
C ARG A 298 41.56 5.85 -11.94
N MET A 299 41.26 5.68 -10.67
CA MET A 299 42.03 4.84 -9.75
C MET A 299 41.07 3.99 -8.92
N TYR A 300 41.51 2.82 -8.48
CA TYR A 300 40.70 1.95 -7.63
C TYR A 300 41.18 2.03 -6.20
N LEU A 301 40.27 2.31 -5.28
CA LEU A 301 40.52 2.36 -3.85
C LEU A 301 39.67 1.32 -3.13
N VAL A 302 40.28 0.65 -2.15
CA VAL A 302 39.66 -0.37 -1.32
C VAL A 302 39.87 0.02 0.13
N ALA A 303 38.78 0.27 0.85
CA ALA A 303 38.82 0.52 2.28
C ALA A 303 38.88 -0.81 3.04
N ARG A 304 39.59 -0.83 4.16
CA ARG A 304 39.53 -1.95 5.11
C ARG A 304 38.34 -1.72 6.04
N THR A 305 37.45 -2.68 6.12
CA THR A 305 36.24 -2.63 6.97
C THR A 305 36.42 -3.50 8.21
N THR A 306 35.77 -3.14 9.32
CA THR A 306 35.68 -3.99 10.51
C THR A 306 34.41 -4.83 10.48
N GLU A 307 34.16 -5.64 11.52
CA GLU A 307 33.10 -6.66 11.54
C GLU A 307 31.67 -6.13 11.28
N LYS A 308 31.44 -4.81 11.36
CA LYS A 308 30.17 -4.15 10.94
C LYS A 308 30.16 -3.77 9.45
N LYS A 309 30.13 -4.81 8.63
CA LYS A 309 30.40 -4.86 7.18
C LYS A 309 29.62 -3.92 6.24
N ARG A 310 28.54 -3.25 6.67
CA ARG A 310 27.63 -2.50 5.76
C ARG A 310 27.35 -1.07 6.20
N GLU A 311 27.06 -0.85 7.48
CA GLU A 311 26.89 0.50 8.04
C GLU A 311 28.16 1.32 7.77
N GLU A 312 29.34 0.71 7.91
CA GLU A 312 30.61 1.35 7.59
C GLU A 312 30.77 1.71 6.11
N VAL A 313 30.19 0.93 5.19
CA VAL A 313 30.27 1.21 3.75
C VAL A 313 29.35 2.37 3.36
N VAL A 314 28.16 2.44 3.99
CA VAL A 314 27.24 3.57 3.83
C VAL A 314 27.83 4.82 4.47
N GLU A 315 28.41 4.71 5.67
CA GLU A 315 29.11 5.79 6.36
C GLU A 315 30.32 6.29 5.56
N LEU A 316 31.09 5.38 4.97
CA LEU A 316 32.19 5.71 4.06
C LEU A 316 31.69 6.54 2.87
N LEU A 317 30.58 6.13 2.26
CA LEU A 317 29.98 6.84 1.13
C LEU A 317 29.47 8.24 1.55
N GLU A 318 28.79 8.35 2.69
CA GLU A 318 28.36 9.63 3.25
C GLU A 318 29.54 10.56 3.56
N LYS A 319 30.68 10.02 4.01
CA LYS A 319 31.92 10.79 4.23
C LYS A 319 32.63 11.19 2.94
N LEU A 320 32.58 10.36 1.90
CA LEU A 320 33.18 10.65 0.59
C LEU A 320 32.39 11.70 -0.21
N ARG A 321 31.07 11.73 -0.05
CA ARG A 321 30.18 12.64 -0.78
C ARG A 321 30.53 14.13 -0.65
N PRO A 322 30.76 14.71 0.54
CA PRO A 322 31.19 16.11 0.65
C PRO A 322 32.59 16.33 0.07
N LEU A 323 33.48 15.33 0.18
CA LEU A 323 34.85 15.41 -0.36
C LEU A 323 34.86 15.46 -1.90
N MET A 324 33.88 14.84 -2.57
CA MET A 324 33.72 14.90 -4.03
C MET A 324 33.41 16.30 -4.56
N LEU A 325 32.80 17.17 -3.74
CA LEU A 325 32.31 18.48 -4.14
C LEU A 325 33.19 19.64 -3.64
N ILE A 326 33.85 19.48 -2.48
CA ILE A 326 34.54 20.57 -1.78
C ILE A 326 36.06 20.59 -2.10
N ASN A 327 36.63 19.47 -2.56
CA ASN A 327 38.07 19.40 -2.81
C ASN A 327 38.49 20.11 -4.10
N SER A 328 39.76 20.55 -4.13
CA SER A 328 40.40 21.16 -5.29
C SER A 328 40.45 20.25 -6.52
N ILE A 329 40.36 18.93 -6.32
CA ILE A 329 40.24 17.93 -7.37
C ILE A 329 38.83 17.39 -7.34
N LYS A 330 38.08 17.60 -8.42
CA LYS A 330 36.72 17.04 -8.55
C LYS A 330 36.80 15.60 -9.02
N PHE A 331 36.13 14.72 -8.30
CA PHE A 331 36.09 13.29 -8.61
C PHE A 331 34.73 12.69 -8.29
N ILE A 332 34.43 11.55 -8.90
CA ILE A 332 33.26 10.73 -8.62
C ILE A 332 33.74 9.41 -8.02
N ALA A 333 33.26 9.08 -6.81
CA ALA A 333 33.45 7.75 -6.24
C ALA A 333 32.28 6.86 -6.68
N PHE A 334 32.55 5.76 -7.37
CA PHE A 334 31.52 4.87 -7.90
C PHE A 334 31.86 3.39 -7.70
N ASN A 335 30.85 2.64 -7.27
CA ASN A 335 30.82 1.18 -7.29
C ASN A 335 29.38 0.75 -7.66
N PRO A 336 29.17 -0.32 -8.46
CA PRO A 336 27.83 -0.79 -8.81
C PRO A 336 26.93 -1.10 -7.60
N THR A 337 27.52 -1.54 -6.49
CA THR A 337 26.82 -1.82 -5.21
C THR A 337 26.26 -0.54 -4.57
N PHE A 338 26.91 0.61 -4.78
CA PHE A 338 26.46 1.88 -4.22
C PHE A 338 25.12 2.32 -4.78
N VAL A 339 24.82 2.01 -6.06
CA VAL A 339 23.52 2.31 -6.67
C VAL A 339 22.37 1.61 -5.93
N PHE A 340 22.62 0.42 -5.39
CA PHE A 340 21.63 -0.28 -4.57
C PHE A 340 21.56 0.30 -3.16
N MET A 341 22.71 0.64 -2.54
CA MET A 341 22.75 1.19 -1.18
C MET A 341 22.13 2.60 -1.07
N ASP A 342 22.42 3.50 -2.02
CA ASP A 342 21.91 4.89 -2.02
C ASP A 342 20.38 4.96 -2.09
N ARG A 343 19.73 3.96 -2.71
CA ARG A 343 18.26 3.90 -2.81
C ARG A 343 17.57 3.68 -1.47
N TYR A 344 18.24 3.06 -0.50
CA TYR A 344 17.65 2.75 0.80
C TYR A 344 17.87 3.87 1.82
N SER A 345 19.06 4.51 1.85
CA SER A 345 19.35 5.61 2.79
C SER A 345 18.41 6.82 2.63
N SER A 346 17.94 7.13 1.41
CA SER A 346 16.97 8.21 1.18
C SER A 346 15.51 7.81 1.39
N SER A 347 15.20 6.51 1.53
CA SER A 347 13.81 6.04 1.69
C SER A 347 13.35 5.96 3.15
N VAL A 348 14.28 6.10 4.10
CA VAL A 348 14.01 5.97 5.55
C VAL A 348 13.51 7.29 6.17
N ILE A 349 13.59 8.41 5.45
CA ILE A 349 13.18 9.73 5.95
C ILE A 349 11.81 10.11 5.34
N SER A 350 10.75 9.78 6.09
CA SER A 350 9.32 10.13 5.93
C SER A 350 8.43 9.08 5.24
N PRO A 351 7.49 8.47 5.99
CA PRO A 351 6.31 9.17 6.49
C PRO A 351 6.30 9.27 8.02
N ILE A 352 6.84 10.38 8.52
CA ILE A 352 6.73 10.78 9.91
C ILE A 352 5.30 11.30 10.12
N LEU A 353 4.61 10.73 11.12
CA LEU A 353 3.28 11.10 11.62
C LEU A 353 2.08 10.82 10.69
N THR A 354 1.52 9.60 10.71
CA THR A 354 0.06 9.43 10.52
C THR A 354 -0.49 8.04 10.91
N SER A 355 -1.40 8.05 11.89
CA SER A 355 -2.22 6.93 12.44
C SER A 355 -1.48 5.86 13.27
N GLY A 356 -1.99 5.58 14.47
CA GLY A 356 -1.53 4.47 15.32
C GLY A 356 -1.69 3.09 14.67
N PHE A 357 -2.52 2.98 13.63
CA PHE A 357 -2.68 1.77 12.82
C PHE A 357 -1.39 1.37 12.08
N LYS A 358 -0.77 2.32 11.36
CA LYS A 358 0.49 2.09 10.64
C LYS A 358 1.61 1.73 11.60
N LEU A 359 1.69 2.42 12.74
CA LEU A 359 2.70 2.15 13.76
C LEU A 359 2.59 0.72 14.30
N GLY A 360 1.37 0.19 14.43
CA GLY A 360 1.20 -1.17 14.94
C GLY A 360 1.44 -2.27 13.93
N VAL A 361 1.11 -2.06 12.65
CA VAL A 361 1.60 -2.96 11.60
C VAL A 361 3.12 -2.94 11.55
N LEU A 362 3.74 -1.76 11.63
CA LEU A 362 5.19 -1.61 11.63
C LEU A 362 5.86 -2.29 12.84
N GLY A 363 5.33 -2.12 14.04
CA GLY A 363 5.88 -2.77 15.23
C GLY A 363 5.64 -4.28 15.27
N LEU A 364 4.54 -4.77 14.71
CA LEU A 364 4.34 -6.21 14.55
C LEU A 364 5.27 -6.79 13.47
N MET A 365 5.61 -6.03 12.43
CA MET A 365 6.60 -6.43 11.42
C MET A 365 7.98 -6.67 12.06
N THR A 366 8.40 -5.80 12.98
CA THR A 366 9.68 -5.98 13.67
C THR A 366 9.67 -7.18 14.61
N LEU A 367 8.56 -7.41 15.33
CA LEU A 367 8.37 -8.62 16.14
C LEU A 367 8.38 -9.91 15.29
N TRP A 368 7.89 -9.86 14.04
CA TRP A 368 7.91 -10.99 13.11
C TRP A 368 9.18 -11.05 12.24
N ASN A 369 10.22 -10.30 12.63
CA ASN A 369 11.52 -10.23 11.97
C ASN A 369 11.42 -9.95 10.46
N VAL A 370 10.55 -9.01 10.09
CA VAL A 370 10.41 -8.50 8.72
C VAL A 370 11.20 -7.20 8.63
N GLY A 371 12.29 -7.21 7.86
CA GLY A 371 13.10 -6.02 7.62
C GLY A 371 12.38 -5.02 6.70
N MET A 372 12.80 -3.76 6.75
CA MET A 372 12.30 -2.73 5.85
C MET A 372 12.93 -2.84 4.46
N ASP A 373 12.13 -3.20 3.46
CA ASP A 373 12.50 -3.23 2.05
C ASP A 373 11.50 -2.41 1.21
N SER A 374 11.73 -2.31 -0.10
CA SER A 374 10.85 -1.53 -0.98
C SER A 374 9.42 -2.09 -1.05
N ILE A 375 9.24 -3.39 -0.82
CA ILE A 375 7.93 -4.05 -0.85
C ILE A 375 7.18 -3.87 0.47
N SER A 376 7.88 -3.90 1.59
CA SER A 376 7.30 -3.62 2.89
C SER A 376 6.79 -2.17 2.95
N ILE A 377 7.50 -1.22 2.32
CA ILE A 377 7.04 0.17 2.16
C ILE A 377 5.76 0.24 1.32
N LEU A 378 5.71 -0.44 0.16
CA LEU A 378 4.50 -0.54 -0.66
C LEU A 378 3.33 -1.16 0.11
N CYS A 379 3.59 -2.20 0.89
CA CYS A 379 2.62 -2.81 1.77
C CYS A 379 2.10 -1.79 2.78
N LEU A 380 2.96 -1.04 3.48
CA LEU A 380 2.55 -0.04 4.47
C LEU A 380 1.70 1.10 3.86
N ILE A 381 1.98 1.47 2.60
CA ILE A 381 1.15 2.41 1.83
C ILE A 381 -0.23 1.79 1.59
N TYR A 382 -0.29 0.54 1.14
CA TYR A 382 -1.55 -0.19 0.92
C TYR A 382 -2.34 -0.39 2.24
N THR A 383 -1.66 -0.76 3.32
CA THR A 383 -2.19 -1.01 4.66
C THR A 383 -3.07 0.13 5.18
N LEU A 384 -2.65 1.39 4.96
CA LEU A 384 -3.46 2.55 5.34
C LEU A 384 -4.81 2.57 4.62
N ASN A 385 -4.77 2.40 3.30
CA ASN A 385 -5.96 2.48 2.48
C ASN A 385 -6.89 1.30 2.77
N PHE A 386 -6.34 0.10 2.90
CA PHE A 386 -7.07 -1.10 3.28
C PHE A 386 -7.76 -0.95 4.64
N ALA A 387 -7.10 -0.36 5.64
CA ALA A 387 -7.74 -0.07 6.92
C ALA A 387 -8.86 0.96 6.82
N MET A 388 -8.69 1.98 5.98
CA MET A 388 -9.69 3.00 5.76
C MET A 388 -10.93 2.47 5.03
N ASP A 389 -10.78 1.52 4.10
CA ASP A 389 -11.90 0.82 3.46
C ASP A 389 -12.85 0.18 4.46
N HIS A 390 -12.30 -0.36 5.54
CA HIS A 390 -13.06 -1.08 6.57
C HIS A 390 -13.52 -0.19 7.72
N CYS A 391 -12.72 0.82 8.11
CA CYS A 391 -13.09 1.75 9.18
C CYS A 391 -14.13 2.80 8.73
N ALA A 392 -14.07 3.26 7.47
CA ALA A 392 -14.90 4.37 6.99
C ALA A 392 -16.42 4.08 7.03
N PRO A 393 -16.93 2.90 6.62
CA PRO A 393 -18.36 2.59 6.71
C PRO A 393 -18.89 2.60 8.15
N HIS A 394 -18.10 2.14 9.13
CA HIS A 394 -18.45 2.22 10.55
C HIS A 394 -18.58 3.66 11.02
N LEU A 395 -17.60 4.51 10.69
CA LEU A 395 -17.62 5.91 11.07
C LEU A 395 -18.76 6.67 10.39
N TYR A 396 -19.00 6.39 9.11
CA TYR A 396 -20.09 6.98 8.33
C TYR A 396 -21.44 6.66 8.96
N THR A 397 -21.69 5.39 9.28
CA THR A 397 -22.93 4.92 9.90
C THR A 397 -23.08 5.48 11.31
N PHE A 398 -22.02 5.50 12.12
CA PHE A 398 -22.03 6.10 13.45
C PHE A 398 -22.38 7.60 13.43
N VAL A 399 -21.84 8.34 12.46
CA VAL A 399 -22.11 9.78 12.29
C VAL A 399 -23.53 10.05 11.77
N LEU A 400 -24.09 9.12 11.00
CA LEU A 400 -25.45 9.22 10.45
C LEU A 400 -26.54 8.62 11.33
N ALA A 401 -26.17 7.73 12.25
CA ALA A 401 -27.09 7.06 13.15
C ALA A 401 -27.85 8.09 13.99
N THR A 402 -29.17 7.93 14.00
CA THR A 402 -30.11 8.84 14.69
C THR A 402 -30.57 8.32 16.06
N GLU A 403 -30.10 7.14 16.46
CA GLU A 403 -30.40 6.49 17.75
C GLU A 403 -30.00 7.37 18.95
N HIS A 404 -30.75 7.28 20.05
CA HIS A 404 -30.59 8.17 21.21
C HIS A 404 -29.34 7.85 22.06
N THR A 405 -28.77 6.63 21.96
CA THR A 405 -27.59 6.22 22.75
C THR A 405 -26.39 5.83 21.88
N ARG A 406 -25.17 6.18 22.34
CA ARG A 406 -23.89 5.88 21.67
C ARG A 406 -23.72 4.39 21.39
N THR A 407 -24.08 3.58 22.39
CA THR A 407 -24.01 2.12 22.36
C THR A 407 -24.84 1.57 21.21
N GLN A 408 -26.09 2.02 21.05
CA GLN A 408 -26.97 1.59 19.95
C GLN A 408 -26.44 1.99 18.57
N CYS A 409 -25.89 3.20 18.41
CA CYS A 409 -25.27 3.60 17.14
C CYS A 409 -24.13 2.67 16.72
N ILE A 410 -23.34 2.21 17.69
CA ILE A 410 -22.24 1.28 17.45
C ILE A 410 -22.75 -0.12 17.16
N LYS A 411 -23.79 -0.58 17.90
CA LYS A 411 -24.45 -1.86 17.61
C LYS A 411 -24.92 -1.92 16.16
N LEU A 412 -25.65 -0.89 15.74
CA LEU A 412 -26.14 -0.74 14.36
C LEU A 412 -24.99 -0.75 13.34
N ALA A 413 -23.92 0.02 13.57
CA ALA A 413 -22.80 0.09 12.64
C ALA A 413 -22.05 -1.25 12.50
N LEU A 414 -21.98 -2.04 13.57
CA LEU A 414 -21.31 -3.33 13.60
C LEU A 414 -22.17 -4.43 12.95
N GLU A 415 -23.47 -4.39 13.18
CA GLU A 415 -24.44 -5.25 12.53
C GLU A 415 -24.51 -4.98 11.02
N GLU A 416 -24.53 -3.71 10.59
CA GLU A 416 -24.67 -3.39 9.17
C GLU A 416 -23.44 -3.76 8.33
N HIS A 417 -22.23 -3.54 8.86
CA HIS A 417 -20.98 -3.65 8.08
C HIS A 417 -20.08 -4.82 8.50
N GLY A 418 -20.25 -5.37 9.70
CA GLY A 418 -19.34 -6.37 10.26
C GLY A 418 -19.24 -7.65 9.41
N ALA A 419 -20.38 -8.21 8.99
CA ALA A 419 -20.36 -9.43 8.17
C ALA A 419 -19.63 -9.21 6.82
N ALA A 420 -19.81 -8.03 6.22
CA ALA A 420 -19.14 -7.68 4.96
C ALA A 420 -17.62 -7.54 5.14
N ILE A 421 -17.17 -6.97 6.26
CA ILE A 421 -15.74 -6.81 6.57
C ILE A 421 -15.07 -8.17 6.82
N LEU A 422 -15.72 -9.05 7.59
CA LEU A 422 -15.21 -10.41 7.80
C LEU A 422 -15.11 -11.17 6.49
N GLN A 423 -16.16 -11.13 5.66
CA GLN A 423 -16.15 -11.78 4.35
C GLN A 423 -15.04 -11.23 3.45
N ASN A 424 -14.89 -9.91 3.36
CA ASN A 424 -13.84 -9.28 2.55
C ASN A 424 -12.44 -9.67 3.03
N THR A 425 -12.22 -9.67 4.35
CA THR A 425 -10.92 -9.99 4.94
C THR A 425 -10.58 -11.46 4.73
N SER A 426 -11.55 -12.37 4.90
CA SER A 426 -11.37 -13.79 4.59
C SER A 426 -11.04 -14.01 3.10
N CYS A 427 -11.74 -13.35 2.18
CA CYS A 427 -11.43 -13.41 0.75
C CYS A 427 -10.02 -12.89 0.45
N PHE A 428 -9.61 -11.78 1.08
CA PHE A 428 -8.26 -11.24 0.93
C PHE A 428 -7.19 -12.22 1.43
N VAL A 429 -7.38 -12.80 2.62
CA VAL A 429 -6.47 -13.81 3.18
C VAL A 429 -6.37 -15.04 2.29
N ILE A 430 -7.49 -15.55 1.76
CA ILE A 430 -7.50 -16.67 0.81
C ILE A 430 -6.78 -16.29 -0.48
N GLY A 431 -7.00 -15.08 -1.00
CA GLY A 431 -6.38 -14.59 -2.23
C GLY A 431 -4.85 -14.46 -2.15
N ILE A 432 -4.30 -14.19 -0.96
CA ILE A 432 -2.85 -14.12 -0.75
C ILE A 432 -2.22 -15.48 -0.40
N MET A 433 -3.00 -16.54 -0.12
CA MET A 433 -2.44 -17.86 0.22
C MET A 433 -1.49 -18.44 -0.83
N PRO A 434 -1.74 -18.30 -2.15
CA PRO A 434 -0.81 -18.78 -3.17
C PRO A 434 0.62 -18.22 -3.05
N LEU A 435 0.78 -17.03 -2.45
CA LEU A 435 2.09 -16.39 -2.26
C LEU A 435 3.01 -17.20 -1.33
N VAL A 436 2.45 -18.00 -0.42
CA VAL A 436 3.24 -18.85 0.50
C VAL A 436 4.02 -19.92 -0.26
N PHE A 437 3.51 -20.37 -1.40
CA PHE A 437 4.11 -21.45 -2.19
C PHE A 437 5.20 -20.95 -3.16
N VAL A 438 5.37 -19.63 -3.29
CA VAL A 438 6.40 -19.05 -4.16
C VAL A 438 7.73 -19.01 -3.40
N PRO A 439 8.81 -19.66 -3.90
CA PRO A 439 10.11 -19.71 -3.23
C PRO A 439 10.90 -18.40 -3.40
N SER A 440 10.35 -17.31 -2.90
CA SER A 440 10.91 -15.96 -2.97
C SER A 440 10.77 -15.26 -1.63
N ASN A 441 11.88 -14.74 -1.10
CA ASN A 441 11.89 -13.96 0.14
C ASN A 441 11.01 -12.72 0.02
N LEU A 442 11.01 -12.08 -1.15
CA LEU A 442 10.14 -10.95 -1.47
C LEU A 442 8.66 -11.29 -1.34
N THR A 443 8.25 -12.42 -1.91
CA THR A 443 6.85 -12.87 -1.90
C THR A 443 6.42 -13.27 -0.49
N TYR A 444 7.32 -13.84 0.29
CA TYR A 444 7.09 -14.17 1.69
C TYR A 444 6.94 -12.91 2.57
N THR A 445 7.76 -11.87 2.34
CA THR A 445 7.59 -10.56 2.98
C THR A 445 6.23 -9.95 2.63
N LEU A 446 5.84 -9.95 1.35
CA LEU A 446 4.53 -9.47 0.90
C LEU A 446 3.38 -10.22 1.59
N PHE A 447 3.47 -11.55 1.69
CA PHE A 447 2.48 -12.37 2.40
C PHE A 447 2.38 -11.99 3.87
N LYS A 448 3.51 -11.93 4.60
CA LYS A 448 3.54 -11.55 6.03
C LYS A 448 2.95 -10.16 6.27
N CYS A 449 3.37 -9.15 5.51
CA CYS A 449 2.88 -7.78 5.65
C CYS A 449 1.37 -7.69 5.34
N SER A 450 0.90 -8.41 4.31
CA SER A 450 -0.52 -8.45 3.95
C SER A 450 -1.36 -9.16 5.02
N LEU A 451 -0.87 -10.26 5.59
CA LEU A 451 -1.53 -10.97 6.69
C LEU A 451 -1.62 -10.11 7.95
N LEU A 452 -0.53 -9.39 8.29
CA LEU A 452 -0.53 -8.42 9.39
C LEU A 452 -1.54 -7.31 9.18
N THR A 453 -1.61 -6.79 7.96
CA THR A 453 -2.58 -5.77 7.57
C THR A 453 -4.00 -6.26 7.80
N ALA A 454 -4.33 -7.46 7.32
CA ALA A 454 -5.65 -8.07 7.52
C ALA A 454 -5.99 -8.25 9.01
N GLY A 455 -5.06 -8.81 9.79
CA GLY A 455 -5.24 -9.02 11.23
C GLY A 455 -5.42 -7.71 12.01
N CYS A 456 -4.56 -6.72 11.78
CA CYS A 456 -4.67 -5.40 12.40
C CYS A 456 -5.98 -4.72 12.01
N THR A 457 -6.41 -4.81 10.75
CA THR A 457 -7.68 -4.22 10.32
C THR A 457 -8.87 -4.82 11.07
N VAL A 458 -8.93 -6.15 11.23
CA VAL A 458 -10.00 -6.81 12.00
C VAL A 458 -9.96 -6.39 13.46
N LEU A 459 -8.78 -6.38 14.09
CA LEU A 459 -8.59 -5.90 15.46
C LEU A 459 -9.11 -4.46 15.61
N HIS A 460 -8.75 -3.58 14.67
CA HIS A 460 -9.16 -2.19 14.71
C HIS A 460 -10.65 -2.00 14.45
N CYS A 461 -11.25 -2.69 13.49
CA CYS A 461 -12.66 -2.50 13.13
C CYS A 461 -13.62 -3.10 14.16
N PHE A 462 -13.27 -4.24 14.77
CA PHE A 462 -14.16 -4.97 15.67
C PHE A 462 -13.91 -4.66 17.15
N VAL A 463 -12.66 -4.38 17.54
CA VAL A 463 -12.30 -4.20 18.95
C VAL A 463 -12.04 -2.73 19.29
N ILE A 464 -11.07 -2.11 18.61
CA ILE A 464 -10.58 -0.78 18.99
C ILE A 464 -11.60 0.30 18.60
N LEU A 465 -11.97 0.40 17.33
CA LEU A 465 -12.83 1.46 16.80
C LEU A 465 -14.19 1.51 17.51
N PRO A 466 -14.92 0.40 17.73
CA PRO A 466 -16.21 0.45 18.42
C PRO A 466 -16.10 1.01 19.83
N VAL A 467 -15.11 0.61 20.62
CA VAL A 467 -14.91 1.11 21.99
C VAL A 467 -14.51 2.58 21.97
N PHE A 468 -13.59 2.99 21.08
CA PHE A 468 -13.17 4.38 20.95
C PHE A 468 -14.33 5.30 20.57
N LEU A 469 -15.20 4.87 19.64
CA LEU A 469 -16.40 5.62 19.26
C LEU A 469 -17.38 5.81 20.43
N THR A 470 -17.36 4.94 21.45
CA THR A 470 -18.20 5.17 22.65
C THR A 470 -17.78 6.40 23.45
N PHE A 471 -16.55 6.89 23.33
CA PHE A 471 -16.09 8.08 24.04
C PHE A 471 -16.47 9.40 23.32
N PHE A 472 -16.78 9.35 22.03
CA PHE A 472 -17.12 10.53 21.25
C PHE A 472 -18.65 10.78 21.21
N PRO A 473 -19.10 12.05 21.36
CA PRO A 473 -20.52 12.38 21.29
C PRO A 473 -21.04 12.37 19.83
N PRO A 474 -22.21 11.77 19.54
CA PRO A 474 -22.83 11.86 18.22
C PRO A 474 -23.30 13.29 17.93
N SER A 475 -23.29 13.69 16.66
CA SER A 475 -23.55 15.08 16.24
C SER A 475 -25.02 15.51 16.45
N LYS A 476 -25.27 16.24 17.55
CA LYS A 476 -26.61 16.76 17.94
C LYS A 476 -27.26 17.66 16.88
N LYS A 477 -26.48 18.34 16.01
CA LYS A 477 -27.00 19.29 15.01
C LYS A 477 -27.77 18.63 13.87
N ARG A 478 -27.38 17.41 13.45
CA ARG A 478 -27.97 16.71 12.29
C ARG A 478 -29.27 15.99 12.64
N HIS A 479 -29.38 15.47 13.87
CA HIS A 479 -30.61 14.88 14.42
C HIS A 479 -31.79 15.86 14.40
N LYS A 480 -31.56 17.13 14.79
CA LYS A 480 -32.58 18.20 14.75
C LYS A 480 -33.05 18.51 13.32
N LYS A 481 -32.15 18.46 12.32
CA LYS A 481 -32.45 18.74 10.91
C LYS A 481 -33.22 17.59 10.24
N LYS A 482 -32.84 16.32 10.49
CA LYS A 482 -33.55 15.13 9.97
C LYS A 482 -34.92 14.91 10.64
N LYS A 483 -35.06 15.19 11.94
CA LYS A 483 -36.37 15.15 12.64
C LYS A 483 -37.35 16.19 12.06
N ARG A 484 -36.84 17.38 11.68
CA ARG A 484 -37.63 18.38 10.93
C ARG A 484 -37.98 17.92 9.51
N ALA A 485 -37.08 17.23 8.81
CA ALA A 485 -37.35 16.70 7.46
C ALA A 485 -38.38 15.56 7.46
N LYS A 486 -38.25 14.56 8.34
CA LYS A 486 -39.23 13.46 8.49
C LYS A 486 -40.62 13.97 8.92
N ARG A 487 -40.68 15.04 9.71
CA ARG A 487 -41.96 15.67 10.06
C ARG A 487 -42.63 16.30 8.82
N LYS A 488 -41.85 17.02 8.00
CA LYS A 488 -42.34 17.59 6.73
C LYS A 488 -42.76 16.53 5.71
N GLU A 489 -42.07 15.40 5.67
CA GLU A 489 -42.39 14.28 4.78
C GLU A 489 -43.69 13.59 5.17
N ARG A 490 -43.89 13.33 6.47
CA ARG A 490 -45.16 12.81 7.00
C ARG A 490 -46.33 13.80 6.83
N GLU A 491 -46.07 15.09 6.91
CA GLU A 491 -47.06 16.13 6.60
C GLU A 491 -47.46 16.09 5.12
N ARG A 492 -46.50 15.91 4.19
CA ARG A 492 -46.75 15.76 2.75
C ARG A 492 -47.47 14.45 2.38
N GLU A 493 -47.14 13.34 3.03
CA GLU A 493 -47.85 12.06 2.82
C GLU A 493 -49.31 12.19 3.24
N ARG A 494 -49.58 12.81 4.40
CA ARG A 494 -50.96 13.07 4.87
C ARG A 494 -51.72 14.03 3.95
N GLU A 495 -51.05 15.01 3.34
CA GLU A 495 -51.66 15.88 2.33
C GLU A 495 -52.04 15.09 1.08
N ARG A 496 -51.15 14.24 0.57
CA ARG A 496 -51.43 13.37 -0.59
C ARG A 496 -52.55 12.37 -0.33
N GLU A 497 -52.63 11.85 0.89
CA GLU A 497 -53.69 10.92 1.30
C GLU A 497 -55.05 11.64 1.36
N ARG A 498 -55.09 12.87 1.90
CA ARG A 498 -56.28 13.73 1.89
C ARG A 498 -56.70 14.19 0.49
N GLU A 499 -55.74 14.41 -0.41
CA GLU A 499 -56.03 14.72 -1.82
C GLU A 499 -56.69 13.52 -2.51
N ARG A 500 -56.17 12.29 -2.30
CA ARG A 500 -56.81 11.07 -2.81
C ARG A 500 -58.20 10.85 -2.24
N GLU A 501 -58.40 11.08 -0.95
CA GLU A 501 -59.73 11.00 -0.32
C GLU A 501 -60.70 12.04 -0.91
N ARG A 502 -60.24 13.27 -1.22
CA ARG A 502 -61.07 14.27 -1.91
C ARG A 502 -61.42 13.83 -3.33
N GLU A 503 -60.44 13.34 -4.09
CA GLU A 503 -60.66 12.84 -5.45
C GLU A 503 -61.64 11.65 -5.46
N GLU A 504 -61.57 10.75 -4.48
CA GLU A 504 -62.56 9.68 -4.32
C GLU A 504 -63.96 10.21 -3.97
N ILE A 505 -64.08 11.19 -3.08
CA ILE A 505 -65.37 11.79 -2.72
C ILE A 505 -65.98 12.53 -3.92
N GLU A 506 -65.18 13.28 -4.67
CA GLU A 506 -65.61 14.00 -5.87
C GLU A 506 -66.04 13.02 -6.98
N CYS A 507 -65.33 11.90 -7.14
CA CYS A 507 -65.75 10.82 -8.03
C CYS A 507 -67.07 10.14 -7.60
N ILE A 508 -67.35 10.06 -6.30
CA ILE A 508 -68.60 9.51 -5.76
C ILE A 508 -69.75 10.50 -5.95
N GLU A 509 -69.56 11.80 -5.67
CA GLU A 509 -70.58 12.84 -5.90
C GLU A 509 -70.96 12.97 -7.38
N VAL A 510 -69.99 12.89 -8.29
CA VAL A 510 -70.23 12.90 -9.75
C VAL A 510 -71.00 11.65 -10.20
N ARG A 511 -70.86 10.53 -9.48
CA ARG A 511 -71.57 9.28 -9.78
C ARG A 511 -72.98 9.25 -9.19
N GLU A 512 -73.21 9.92 -8.07
CA GLU A 512 -74.53 10.00 -7.41
C GLU A 512 -75.42 11.13 -7.95
N ASN A 513 -74.85 12.17 -8.59
CA ASN A 513 -75.62 13.29 -9.13
C ASN A 513 -75.17 13.71 -10.55
N PRO A 514 -75.52 12.94 -11.60
CA PRO A 514 -75.06 13.18 -12.97
C PRO A 514 -75.66 14.45 -13.62
N ASP A 515 -76.72 15.04 -13.06
CA ASP A 515 -77.42 16.20 -13.65
C ASP A 515 -76.79 17.56 -13.30
N HIS A 516 -75.71 17.59 -12.50
CA HIS A 516 -75.09 18.84 -12.06
C HIS A 516 -73.90 19.32 -12.94
N VAL A 517 -73.47 18.54 -13.94
CA VAL A 517 -72.26 18.83 -14.74
C VAL A 517 -72.56 19.54 -16.08
N THR A 518 -73.82 19.76 -16.44
CA THR A 518 -74.19 20.44 -17.71
C THR A 518 -74.42 21.95 -17.62
N ASN A 519 -73.95 22.65 -16.60
CA ASN A 519 -73.94 24.13 -16.60
C ASN A 519 -72.84 24.68 -15.68
N VAL A 520 -71.59 24.72 -16.15
CA VAL A 520 -70.64 25.86 -16.06
C VAL A 520 -69.61 25.69 -17.17
#